data_AF-A0A508T2F0-F1
#
_entry.id   AF-A0A508T2F0-F1
#
_cell.length_a   1.000
_cell.length_b   1.000
_cell.length_c   1.000
_cell.angle_alpha   90.00
_cell.angle_beta   90.00
_cell.angle_gamma   90.00
#
_symmetry.space_group_name_H-M   'P 1'
#
loop_
_entity.id
_entity.type
_entity.pdbx_description
1 polymer ?
#
loop_
_entity_poly.entity_id
_entity_poly.type
_entity_poly.pdbx_seq_one_letter_code
_entity_poly.pdbx_strand_id
1 'polypeptide(L)'
;MDVASYRLNGVHASKLRLVKDMRERSALHELSNMEAKRRIAGEAVAQACEQLANAERHRARVEAELYRQMLSDDAISVSELERRHHLIIGRLTEDIAAAQRILDEARTAQDQAETAVREARTLWAKRSAACHKWQEIERDVERSTNAHVEAAAEIEADDEVLLRYRRGAPNQRGGEPS
;
A
#
# COMPACT_ATOMS: atom_id res chain seq x y z
N MET A 1 -17.90 36.29 17.99
CA MET A 1 -16.51 36.65 17.67
C MET A 1 -15.69 35.37 17.72
N ASP A 2 -15.39 34.79 16.57
CA ASP A 2 -14.66 33.53 16.47
C ASP A 2 -13.17 33.84 16.21
N VAL A 3 -12.44 34.14 17.29
CA VAL A 3 -11.01 34.50 17.27
C VAL A 3 -10.13 33.24 17.36
N ALA A 4 -10.63 32.10 16.86
CA ALA A 4 -9.89 30.84 16.82
C ALA A 4 -9.30 30.53 15.43
N SER A 5 -9.48 31.40 14.43
CA SER A 5 -9.03 31.16 13.04
C SER A 5 -7.51 31.33 12.84
N TYR A 6 -6.79 31.87 13.82
CA TYR A 6 -5.34 32.03 13.73
C TYR A 6 -4.60 30.86 14.36
N ARG A 7 -3.87 30.08 13.54
CA ARG A 7 -2.52 29.54 13.85
C ARG A 7 -1.93 28.54 12.83
N LEU A 8 -2.53 28.28 11.67
CA LEU A 8 -1.83 27.54 10.61
C LEU A 8 -0.84 28.45 9.87
N ASN A 9 0.32 28.70 10.50
CA ASN A 9 1.48 29.33 9.87
C ASN A 9 2.05 28.42 8.76
N GLY A 10 2.64 28.99 7.70
CA GLY A 10 3.37 28.29 6.64
C GLY A 10 4.26 27.12 7.10
N VAL A 11 4.98 27.26 8.21
CA VAL A 11 5.78 26.21 8.85
C VAL A 11 4.94 24.99 9.25
N HIS A 12 3.73 25.19 9.78
CA HIS A 12 2.81 24.11 10.12
C HIS A 12 2.26 23.43 8.87
N ALA A 13 1.94 24.20 7.83
CA ALA A 13 1.51 23.67 6.54
C ALA A 13 2.59 22.81 5.87
N SER A 14 3.86 23.26 5.88
CA SER A 14 4.99 22.50 5.35
C SER A 14 5.20 21.18 6.12
N LYS A 15 5.11 21.20 7.45
CA LYS A 15 5.18 19.98 8.28
C LYS A 15 4.06 19.01 7.95
N LEU A 16 2.85 19.52 7.78
CA LEU A 16 1.66 18.73 7.45
C LEU A 16 1.77 18.11 6.04
N ARG A 17 2.27 18.87 5.05
CA ARG A 17 2.58 18.38 3.71
C ARG A 17 3.60 17.26 3.74
N LEU A 18 4.69 17.42 4.51
CA LEU A 18 5.69 16.38 4.69
C LEU A 18 5.08 15.09 5.23
N VAL A 19 4.24 15.19 6.27
CA VAL A 19 3.55 14.01 6.85
C VAL A 19 2.62 13.34 5.84
N LYS A 20 1.90 14.11 5.01
CA LYS A 20 1.11 13.52 3.92
C LYS A 20 1.99 12.80 2.91
N ASP A 21 3.04 13.43 2.42
CA ASP A 21 3.91 12.83 1.41
C ASP A 21 4.59 11.57 1.94
N MET A 22 4.94 11.54 3.24
CA MET A 22 5.44 10.35 3.92
C MET A 22 4.38 9.24 3.96
N ARG A 23 3.13 9.56 4.33
CA ARG A 23 2.03 8.58 4.41
C ARG A 23 1.65 8.02 3.03
N GLU A 24 1.65 8.85 2.00
CA GLU A 24 1.40 8.43 0.63
C GLU A 24 2.52 7.51 0.11
N ARG A 25 3.78 7.90 0.33
CA ARG A 25 4.93 7.06 -0.02
C ARG A 25 4.93 5.73 0.73
N SER A 26 4.58 5.74 2.02
CA SER A 26 4.44 4.52 2.82
C SER A 26 3.36 3.60 2.25
N ALA A 27 2.17 4.15 1.96
CA ALA A 27 1.07 3.38 1.37
C ALA A 27 1.42 2.82 -0.02
N LEU A 28 2.16 3.58 -0.83
CA LEU A 28 2.66 3.11 -2.13
C LEU A 28 3.69 1.98 -1.97
N HIS A 29 4.59 2.09 -0.99
CA HIS A 29 5.55 1.04 -0.68
C HIS A 29 4.86 -0.23 -0.18
N GLU A 30 3.87 -0.10 0.71
CA GLU A 30 3.02 -1.21 1.16
C GLU A 30 2.30 -1.88 -0.01
N LEU A 31 1.70 -1.09 -0.91
CA LEU A 31 1.07 -1.61 -2.12
C LEU A 31 2.05 -2.40 -2.98
N SER A 32 3.24 -1.85 -3.25
CA SER A 32 4.29 -2.52 -4.01
C SER A 32 4.72 -3.84 -3.36
N ASN A 33 4.86 -3.86 -2.04
CA ASN A 33 5.18 -5.07 -1.28
C ASN A 33 4.07 -6.13 -1.40
N MET A 34 2.80 -5.73 -1.27
CA MET A 34 1.68 -6.67 -1.43
C MET A 34 1.57 -7.20 -2.86
N GLU A 35 1.86 -6.38 -3.87
CA GLU A 35 1.90 -6.83 -5.27
C GLU A 35 3.05 -7.80 -5.53
N ALA A 36 4.20 -7.61 -4.89
CA ALA A 36 5.29 -8.59 -4.92
C ALA A 36 4.86 -9.92 -4.28
N LYS A 37 4.22 -9.90 -3.11
CA LYS A 37 3.68 -11.11 -2.46
C LYS A 37 2.63 -11.82 -3.32
N ARG A 38 1.74 -11.08 -3.99
CA ARG A 38 0.76 -11.65 -4.92
C ARG A 38 1.44 -12.37 -6.08
N ARG A 39 2.53 -11.83 -6.62
CA ARG A 39 3.30 -12.50 -7.68
C ARG A 39 3.90 -13.82 -7.17
N ILE A 40 4.55 -13.80 -6.01
CA ILE A 40 5.10 -15.00 -5.38
C ILE A 40 4.01 -16.06 -5.14
N ALA A 41 2.83 -15.65 -4.64
CA ALA A 41 1.72 -16.56 -4.45
C ALA A 41 1.20 -17.16 -5.78
N GLY A 42 1.15 -16.36 -6.85
CA GLY A 42 0.81 -16.84 -8.20
C GLY A 42 1.84 -17.84 -8.75
N GLU A 43 3.13 -17.58 -8.53
CA GLU A 43 4.22 -18.51 -8.88
C GLU A 43 4.10 -19.83 -8.10
N ALA A 44 3.78 -19.77 -6.80
CA ALA A 44 3.56 -20.96 -5.98
C ALA A 44 2.38 -21.80 -6.49
N VAL A 45 1.27 -21.17 -6.92
CA VAL A 45 0.14 -21.89 -7.53
C VAL A 45 0.55 -22.56 -8.84
N ALA A 46 1.29 -21.85 -9.70
CA ALA A 46 1.78 -22.44 -10.95
C ALA A 46 2.68 -23.67 -10.69
N GLN A 47 3.59 -23.57 -9.71
CA GLN A 47 4.45 -24.67 -9.30
C GLN A 47 3.64 -25.85 -8.72
N ALA A 48 2.64 -25.58 -7.88
CA ALA A 48 1.79 -26.62 -7.30
C ALA A 48 0.95 -27.34 -8.39
N CYS A 49 0.43 -26.59 -9.37
CA CYS A 49 -0.24 -27.17 -10.54
C CYS A 49 0.70 -28.08 -11.34
N GLU A 50 1.94 -27.67 -11.55
CA GLU A 50 2.93 -28.49 -12.25
C GLU A 50 3.26 -29.77 -11.48
N GLN A 51 3.44 -29.66 -10.16
CA GLN A 51 3.68 -30.81 -9.28
C GLN A 51 2.51 -31.81 -9.32
N LEU A 52 1.27 -31.33 -9.27
CA LEU A 52 0.09 -32.17 -9.40
C LEU A 52 0.07 -32.90 -10.76
N ALA A 53 0.28 -32.16 -11.85
CA ALA A 53 0.32 -32.74 -13.19
C ALA A 53 1.47 -33.76 -13.35
N ASN A 54 2.62 -33.52 -12.71
CA ASN A 54 3.73 -34.47 -12.67
C ASN A 54 3.35 -35.75 -11.90
N ALA A 55 2.68 -35.63 -10.75
CA ALA A 55 2.21 -36.76 -9.96
C ALA A 55 1.17 -37.60 -10.72
N GLU A 56 0.22 -36.96 -11.39
CA GLU A 56 -0.79 -37.62 -12.23
C GLU A 56 -0.14 -38.34 -13.42
N ARG A 57 0.80 -37.69 -14.12
CA ARG A 57 1.57 -38.33 -15.20
C ARG A 57 2.40 -39.51 -14.70
N HIS A 58 3.01 -39.38 -13.53
CA HIS A 58 3.75 -40.47 -12.91
C HIS A 58 2.84 -41.65 -12.61
N ARG A 59 1.67 -41.40 -12.00
CA ARG A 59 0.66 -42.42 -11.74
C ARG A 59 0.23 -43.13 -13.03
N ALA A 60 -0.14 -42.39 -14.08
CA ALA A 60 -0.57 -42.98 -15.34
C ALA A 60 0.53 -43.87 -15.97
N ARG A 61 1.79 -43.44 -15.88
CA ARG A 61 2.93 -44.23 -16.37
C ARG A 61 3.11 -45.53 -15.56
N VAL A 62 3.05 -45.45 -14.24
CA VAL A 62 3.21 -46.61 -13.36
C VAL A 62 2.04 -47.59 -13.52
N GLU A 63 0.81 -47.10 -13.59
CA GLU A 63 -0.38 -47.91 -13.87
C GLU A 63 -0.28 -48.63 -15.21
N ALA A 64 0.14 -47.94 -16.27
CA ALA A 64 0.32 -48.55 -17.58
C ALA A 64 1.39 -49.66 -17.59
N GLU A 65 2.49 -49.45 -16.85
CA GLU A 65 3.53 -50.48 -16.69
C GLU A 65 3.01 -51.68 -15.90
N LEU A 66 2.26 -51.43 -14.82
CA LEU A 66 1.66 -52.46 -14.00
C LEU A 66 0.71 -53.35 -14.83
N TYR A 67 -0.17 -52.72 -15.62
CA TYR A 67 -1.07 -53.46 -16.51
C TYR A 67 -0.31 -54.23 -17.59
N ARG A 68 0.79 -53.69 -18.13
CA ARG A 68 1.61 -54.41 -19.10
C ARG A 68 2.26 -55.65 -18.48
N GLN A 69 2.81 -55.53 -17.27
CA GLN A 69 3.38 -56.66 -16.53
C GLN A 69 2.33 -57.72 -16.22
N MET A 70 1.11 -57.29 -15.87
CA MET A 70 -0.01 -58.21 -15.64
C MET A 70 -0.41 -58.99 -16.89
N LEU A 71 -0.31 -58.39 -18.07
CA LEU A 71 -0.60 -59.05 -19.33
C LEU A 71 0.51 -60.01 -19.78
N SER A 72 1.75 -59.85 -19.30
CA SER A 72 2.88 -60.72 -19.65
C SER A 72 3.05 -61.91 -18.72
N ASP A 73 2.53 -61.85 -17.49
CA ASP A 73 2.59 -62.96 -16.54
C ASP A 73 1.44 -63.96 -16.81
N ASP A 74 1.75 -65.19 -17.20
CA ASP A 74 0.77 -66.24 -17.56
C ASP A 74 -0.24 -66.57 -16.43
N ALA A 75 0.11 -66.32 -15.16
CA ALA A 75 -0.80 -66.43 -14.02
C ALA A 75 -0.32 -65.57 -12.83
N ILE A 76 -1.01 -64.47 -12.53
CA ILE A 76 -0.83 -63.70 -11.28
C ILE A 76 -1.84 -64.19 -10.24
N SER A 77 -1.37 -64.49 -9.04
CA SER A 77 -2.23 -64.79 -7.90
C SER A 77 -3.01 -63.55 -7.43
N VAL A 78 -4.26 -63.74 -7.00
CA VAL A 78 -5.12 -62.65 -6.50
C VAL A 78 -4.45 -61.87 -5.35
N SER A 79 -3.76 -62.56 -4.45
CA SER A 79 -3.06 -61.94 -3.32
C SER A 79 -1.90 -61.02 -3.75
N GLU A 80 -1.16 -61.40 -4.80
CA GLU A 80 -0.10 -60.54 -5.35
C GLU A 80 -0.68 -59.33 -6.09
N LEU A 81 -1.83 -59.48 -6.76
CA LEU A 81 -2.54 -58.36 -7.36
C LEU A 81 -3.04 -57.36 -6.31
N GLU A 82 -3.67 -57.86 -5.24
CA GLU A 82 -4.12 -57.04 -4.11
C GLU A 82 -2.97 -56.29 -3.45
N ARG A 83 -1.84 -56.99 -3.24
CA ARG A 83 -0.61 -56.40 -2.69
C ARG A 83 -0.07 -55.27 -3.59
N ARG A 84 0.01 -55.50 -4.91
CA ARG A 84 0.48 -54.48 -5.87
C ARG A 84 -0.46 -53.28 -5.91
N HIS A 85 -1.78 -53.51 -5.88
CA HIS A 85 -2.76 -52.43 -5.84
C HIS A 85 -2.61 -51.59 -4.57
N HIS A 86 -2.59 -52.21 -3.39
CA HIS A 86 -2.46 -51.48 -2.12
C HIS A 86 -1.13 -50.73 -1.99
N LEU A 87 0.00 -51.35 -2.35
CA LEU A 87 1.30 -50.71 -2.15
C LEU A 87 1.61 -49.63 -3.18
N ILE A 88 1.31 -49.88 -4.46
CA ILE A 88 1.74 -48.99 -5.55
C ILE A 88 0.66 -47.95 -5.82
N ILE A 89 -0.59 -48.37 -6.04
CA ILE A 89 -1.69 -47.43 -6.33
C ILE A 89 -2.05 -46.63 -5.08
N GLY A 90 -2.03 -47.25 -3.91
CA GLY A 90 -2.25 -46.55 -2.63
C GLY A 90 -1.27 -45.40 -2.44
N ARG A 91 0.04 -45.66 -2.57
CA ARG A 91 1.07 -44.63 -2.44
C ARG A 91 0.93 -43.51 -3.49
N LEU A 92 0.68 -43.86 -4.75
CA LEU A 92 0.47 -42.86 -5.81
C LEU A 92 -0.76 -41.99 -5.55
N THR A 93 -1.81 -42.56 -4.96
CA THR A 93 -3.01 -41.84 -4.56
C THR A 93 -2.71 -40.88 -3.41
N GLU A 94 -1.90 -41.29 -2.43
CA GLU A 94 -1.44 -40.42 -1.34
C GLU A 94 -0.58 -39.27 -1.86
N ASP A 95 0.35 -39.54 -2.80
CA ASP A 95 1.21 -38.52 -3.39
C ASP A 95 0.39 -37.47 -4.17
N ILE A 96 -0.63 -37.90 -4.94
CA ILE A 96 -1.56 -36.99 -5.62
C ILE A 96 -2.38 -36.18 -4.61
N ALA A 97 -2.91 -36.83 -3.57
CA ALA A 97 -3.67 -36.14 -2.53
C ALA A 97 -2.82 -35.10 -1.78
N ALA A 98 -1.54 -35.38 -1.54
CA ALA A 98 -0.60 -34.43 -0.97
C ALA A 98 -0.36 -33.24 -1.92
N ALA A 99 -0.14 -33.49 -3.21
CA ALA A 99 0.02 -32.43 -4.21
C ALA A 99 -1.24 -31.55 -4.35
N GLN A 100 -2.44 -32.15 -4.26
CA GLN A 100 -3.71 -31.42 -4.26
C GLN A 100 -3.82 -30.50 -3.04
N ARG A 101 -3.47 -30.98 -1.83
CA ARG A 101 -3.46 -30.13 -0.63
C ARG A 101 -2.53 -28.94 -0.77
N ILE A 102 -1.32 -29.15 -1.29
CA ILE A 102 -0.36 -28.07 -1.55
C ILE A 102 -0.95 -27.04 -2.52
N LEU A 103 -1.64 -27.49 -3.57
CA LEU A 103 -2.31 -26.60 -4.51
C LEU A 103 -3.43 -25.79 -3.85
N ASP A 104 -4.25 -26.41 -3.01
CA ASP A 104 -5.34 -25.73 -2.31
C ASP A 104 -4.81 -24.70 -1.29
N GLU A 105 -3.72 -25.03 -0.57
CA GLU A 105 -3.01 -24.09 0.30
C GLU A 105 -2.44 -22.91 -0.51
N ALA A 106 -1.82 -23.18 -1.66
CA ALA A 106 -1.27 -22.13 -2.53
C ALA A 106 -2.37 -21.21 -3.07
N ARG A 107 -3.52 -21.75 -3.46
CA ARG A 107 -4.70 -20.97 -3.90
C ARG A 107 -5.25 -20.11 -2.77
N THR A 108 -5.36 -20.67 -1.56
CA THR A 108 -5.79 -19.91 -0.38
C THR A 108 -4.84 -18.74 -0.10
N ALA A 109 -3.52 -18.96 -0.20
CA ALA A 109 -2.53 -17.90 -0.06
C ALA A 109 -2.63 -16.85 -1.18
N GLN A 110 -2.93 -17.26 -2.42
CA GLN A 110 -3.17 -16.36 -3.53
C GLN A 110 -4.39 -15.46 -3.26
N ASP A 111 -5.51 -16.02 -2.83
CA ASP A 111 -6.74 -15.26 -2.53
C ASP A 111 -6.52 -14.24 -1.39
N GLN A 112 -5.77 -14.64 -0.36
CA GLN A 112 -5.36 -13.75 0.71
C GLN A 112 -4.47 -12.61 0.20
N ALA A 113 -3.50 -12.91 -0.66
CA ALA A 113 -2.63 -11.91 -1.26
C ALA A 113 -3.39 -10.95 -2.18
N GLU A 114 -4.37 -11.43 -2.95
CA GLU A 114 -5.24 -10.58 -3.76
C GLU A 114 -6.08 -9.64 -2.91
N THR A 115 -6.63 -10.15 -1.81
CA THR A 115 -7.40 -9.35 -0.86
C THR A 115 -6.54 -8.26 -0.23
N ALA A 116 -5.33 -8.61 0.22
CA ALA A 116 -4.36 -7.65 0.76
C ALA A 116 -3.97 -6.57 -0.26
N VAL A 117 -3.79 -6.93 -1.54
CA VAL A 117 -3.54 -5.95 -2.61
C VAL A 117 -4.74 -5.02 -2.81
N ARG A 118 -5.97 -5.53 -2.79
CA ARG A 118 -7.19 -4.68 -2.89
C ARG A 118 -7.24 -3.70 -1.73
N GLU A 119 -7.04 -4.16 -0.50
CA GLU A 119 -7.00 -3.30 0.69
C GLU A 119 -5.91 -2.22 0.58
N ALA A 120 -4.68 -2.61 0.23
CA ALA A 120 -3.58 -1.67 0.05
C ALA A 120 -3.87 -0.62 -1.04
N ARG A 121 -4.49 -1.01 -2.16
CA ARG A 121 -4.94 -0.09 -3.21
C ARG A 121 -5.98 0.89 -2.68
N THR A 122 -6.95 0.43 -1.90
CA THR A 122 -7.95 1.34 -1.31
C THR A 122 -7.33 2.31 -0.32
N LEU A 123 -6.35 1.86 0.47
CA LEU A 123 -5.63 2.72 1.40
C LEU A 123 -4.82 3.78 0.65
N TRP A 124 -4.04 3.37 -0.35
CA TRP A 124 -3.30 4.29 -1.21
C TRP A 124 -4.22 5.30 -1.89
N ALA A 125 -5.33 4.85 -2.48
CA ALA A 125 -6.33 5.74 -3.10
C ALA A 125 -6.93 6.74 -2.11
N LYS A 126 -7.24 6.33 -0.87
CA LYS A 126 -7.71 7.25 0.19
C LYS A 126 -6.64 8.29 0.55
N ARG A 127 -5.36 7.88 0.62
CA ARG A 127 -4.25 8.77 0.98
C ARG A 127 -3.88 9.73 -0.15
N SER A 128 -3.96 9.30 -1.41
CA SER A 128 -3.72 10.14 -2.58
C SER A 128 -4.90 11.07 -2.87
N ALA A 129 -6.15 10.63 -2.68
CA ALA A 129 -7.34 11.48 -2.86
C ALA A 129 -7.39 12.67 -1.88
N ALA A 130 -6.67 12.60 -0.76
CA ALA A 130 -6.54 13.72 0.18
C ALA A 130 -5.91 14.97 -0.46
N CYS A 131 -5.34 14.90 -1.68
CA CYS A 131 -4.76 16.02 -2.40
C CYS A 131 -5.67 17.26 -2.52
N HIS A 132 -6.99 17.10 -2.70
CA HIS A 132 -7.91 18.26 -2.79
C HIS A 132 -7.97 19.05 -1.48
N LYS A 133 -8.05 18.35 -0.34
CA LYS A 133 -8.01 18.97 1.00
C LYS A 133 -6.66 19.64 1.26
N TRP A 134 -5.57 19.09 0.72
CA TRP A 134 -4.25 19.73 0.82
C TRP A 134 -4.15 21.03 0.03
N GLN A 135 -4.73 21.07 -1.17
CA GLN A 135 -4.79 22.31 -1.94
C GLN A 135 -5.61 23.40 -1.23
N GLU A 136 -6.69 23.03 -0.54
CA GLU A 136 -7.45 23.97 0.29
C GLU A 136 -6.60 24.52 1.45
N ILE A 137 -5.91 23.65 2.19
CA ILE A 137 -5.02 24.07 3.30
C ILE A 137 -3.89 24.98 2.80
N GLU A 138 -3.27 24.67 1.65
CA GLU A 138 -2.22 25.52 1.08
C GLU A 138 -2.76 26.91 0.71
N ARG A 139 -3.93 26.99 0.07
CA ARG A 139 -4.58 28.27 -0.26
C ARG A 139 -4.95 29.06 0.98
N ASP A 140 -5.42 28.41 2.05
CA ASP A 140 -5.79 29.07 3.31
C ASP A 140 -4.57 29.67 4.01
N VAL A 141 -3.45 28.95 3.97
CA VAL A 141 -2.17 29.41 4.52
C VAL A 141 -1.62 30.57 3.70
N GLU A 142 -1.69 30.51 2.37
CA GLU A 142 -1.29 31.61 1.49
C GLU A 142 -2.13 32.87 1.76
N ARG A 143 -3.47 32.72 1.83
CA ARG A 143 -4.38 33.83 2.14
C ARG A 143 -4.09 34.47 3.49
N SER A 144 -3.89 33.67 4.54
CA SER A 144 -3.57 34.21 5.87
C SER A 144 -2.19 34.88 5.93
N THR A 145 -1.21 34.34 5.22
CA THR A 145 0.13 34.94 5.12
C THR A 145 0.08 36.28 4.40
N ASN A 146 -0.65 36.38 3.28
CA ASN A 146 -0.80 37.63 2.53
C ASN A 146 -1.51 38.70 3.37
N ALA A 147 -2.61 38.36 4.04
CA ALA A 147 -3.32 39.28 4.93
C ALA A 147 -2.43 39.80 6.08
N HIS A 148 -1.53 38.97 6.61
CA HIS A 148 -0.55 39.38 7.61
C HIS A 148 0.50 40.36 7.06
N VAL A 149 1.01 40.10 5.85
CA VAL A 149 1.97 40.98 5.18
C VAL A 149 1.33 42.33 4.88
N GLU A 150 0.11 42.34 4.37
CA GLU A 150 -0.66 43.56 4.10
C GLU A 150 -0.87 44.37 5.38
N ALA A 151 -1.32 43.74 6.47
CA ALA A 151 -1.50 44.41 7.76
C ALA A 151 -0.18 44.98 8.32
N ALA A 152 0.94 44.25 8.16
CA ALA A 152 2.24 44.74 8.58
C ALA A 152 2.70 45.95 7.75
N ALA A 153 2.46 45.94 6.45
CA ALA A 153 2.78 47.05 5.55
C ALA A 153 1.93 48.29 5.84
N GLU A 154 0.64 48.12 6.20
CA GLU A 154 -0.23 49.20 6.63
C GLU A 154 0.28 49.86 7.92
N ILE A 155 0.66 49.07 8.93
CA ILE A 155 1.25 49.58 10.18
C ILE A 155 2.57 50.32 9.90
N GLU A 156 3.44 49.77 9.05
CA GLU A 156 4.72 50.42 8.71
C GLU A 156 4.50 51.76 7.97
N ALA A 157 3.52 51.81 7.07
CA ALA A 157 3.14 53.04 6.38
C ALA A 157 2.59 54.09 7.35
N ASP A 158 1.73 53.69 8.29
CA ASP A 158 1.17 54.58 9.33
C ASP A 158 2.28 55.12 10.26
N ASP A 159 3.20 54.25 10.68
CA ASP A 159 4.37 54.64 11.49
C ASP A 159 5.25 55.64 10.74
N GLU A 160 5.49 55.43 9.44
CA GLU A 160 6.24 56.36 8.60
C GLU A 160 5.56 57.74 8.50
N VAL A 161 4.23 57.77 8.34
CA VAL A 161 3.45 59.01 8.32
C VAL A 161 3.57 59.75 9.66
N LEU A 162 3.42 59.05 10.78
CA LEU A 162 3.55 59.64 12.12
C LEU A 162 4.95 60.22 12.37
N LEU A 163 6.00 59.53 11.93
CA LEU A 163 7.38 60.01 12.05
C LEU A 163 7.63 61.28 11.21
N ARG A 164 7.08 61.36 10.00
CA ARG A 164 7.17 62.56 9.14
C ARG A 164 6.44 63.75 9.77
N TYR A 165 5.24 63.56 10.32
CA TYR A 165 4.52 64.63 11.03
C TYR A 165 5.27 65.10 12.29
N ARG A 166 5.85 64.19 13.08
CA ARG A 166 6.66 64.55 14.26
C ARG A 166 7.90 65.36 13.89
N ARG A 167 8.54 65.06 12.75
CA ARG A 167 9.72 65.79 12.26
C ARG A 167 9.38 67.19 11.71
N GLY A 168 8.14 67.39 11.25
CA GLY A 168 7.63 68.65 10.71
C GLY A 168 7.00 69.60 11.73
N ALA A 169 6.79 69.17 12.98
CA ALA A 169 6.27 70.05 14.03
C ALA A 169 7.37 71.05 14.47
N PRO A 170 7.21 72.37 14.28
CA PRO A 170 8.15 73.33 14.80
C PRO A 170 8.08 73.31 16.33
N ASN A 171 9.24 73.25 16.99
CA ASN A 171 9.36 73.64 18.39
C ASN A 171 8.75 75.04 18.53
N GLN A 172 7.54 75.14 19.07
CA GLN A 172 7.06 76.38 19.66
C GLN A 172 7.91 76.61 20.91
N ARG A 173 9.11 77.18 20.70
CA ARG A 173 9.83 77.91 21.75
C ARG A 173 8.93 79.08 22.10
N GLY A 174 8.33 79.02 23.28
CA GLY A 174 7.64 80.14 23.89
C GLY A 174 8.58 81.34 23.93
N GLY A 175 8.24 82.37 23.16
CA GLY A 175 8.76 83.70 23.36
C GLY A 175 7.94 84.36 24.46
N GLU A 176 8.54 84.58 25.62
CA GLU A 176 8.05 85.57 26.58
C GLU A 176 8.34 86.97 26.02
N PRO A 177 7.33 87.86 25.91
CA PRO A 177 7.57 89.28 25.71
C PRO A 177 7.80 89.98 27.06
N SER A 178 8.84 90.82 27.10
CA SER A 178 9.15 91.77 28.18
C SER A 178 8.09 92.86 28.34
#